data_AF-A0A5P8K3C4-F1
#
_entry.id   AF-A0A5P8K3C4-F1
#
_cell.length_a   1.000
_cell.length_b   1.000
_cell.length_c   1.000
_cell.angle_alpha   90.00
_cell.angle_beta   90.00
_cell.angle_gamma   90.00
#
_symmetry.space_group_name_H-M   'P 1'
#
loop_
_entity.id
_entity.type
_entity.pdbx_description
1 polymer ?
#
loop_
_entity_poly.entity_id
_entity_poly.type
_entity_poly.pdbx_seq_one_letter_code
_entity_poly.pdbx_strand_id
1 'polypeptide(L)'
;MTPPPHHSQARIRRLSRRFPLVSRSHLVYPSFAARIDEVRTCGEKSAQDGPLVDRINLACATWNLSALIASDCGLTNLATDLCLRQLRLFQAAWPVTEDTAIASLQPIVNLVRLTARTGDPQAAYQQLMNVHRAAHDGGTVTVHGQTIDLTGFTTEATLDHIRPWLHDLLLDDGTRLLVAAGHWRQAAEHATAYDKEPERLYGSRQAHVVASLHTDAQDMTNFLIDKATITEPWEEAVAQILRHYADRLACRATAKGFAATALAVRDALEPAPPHLRMFRVRLALAAIDLVPEGCEILARPLYDAIVSDTTQACDAYAAREILRHPAPPAEQRSRHELEAIVHDSGLGRGTLPEPVLSTMMRAVSTAGANLAQCLTQD
;
A
#
# COMPACT_ATOMS: atom_id res chain seq x y z
N MET A 1 -3.91 34.09 18.13
CA MET A 1 -5.24 33.46 18.01
C MET A 1 -5.02 31.96 17.97
N THR A 2 -5.46 31.25 19.00
CA THR A 2 -5.43 29.78 19.04
C THR A 2 -6.44 29.24 18.02
N PRO A 3 -6.06 28.34 17.11
CA PRO A 3 -7.01 27.73 16.19
C PRO A 3 -8.06 26.93 16.97
N PRO A 4 -9.29 26.78 16.45
CA PRO A 4 -10.32 26.06 17.17
C PRO A 4 -9.91 24.60 17.43
N PRO A 5 -10.30 24.01 18.57
CA PRO A 5 -9.87 22.68 19.04
C PRO A 5 -10.09 21.54 18.03
N HIS A 6 -11.02 21.73 17.08
CA HIS A 6 -11.30 20.80 16.00
C HIS A 6 -10.12 20.59 15.03
N HIS A 7 -9.27 21.59 14.78
CA HIS A 7 -8.13 21.44 13.86
C HIS A 7 -7.02 20.55 14.42
N SER A 8 -6.74 20.65 15.73
CA SER A 8 -5.70 19.84 16.38
C SER A 8 -6.12 18.37 16.46
N GLN A 9 -7.38 18.09 16.81
CA GLN A 9 -7.93 16.72 16.81
C GLN A 9 -7.96 16.09 15.41
N ALA A 10 -8.26 16.87 14.37
CA ALA A 10 -8.24 16.38 13.00
C ALA A 10 -6.82 16.03 12.50
N ARG A 11 -5.80 16.80 12.90
CA ARG A 11 -4.38 16.48 12.62
C ARG A 11 -3.95 15.19 13.34
N ILE A 12 -4.29 15.05 14.61
CA ILE A 12 -4.01 13.84 15.41
C ILE A 12 -4.64 12.59 14.79
N ARG A 13 -5.92 12.66 14.40
CA ARG A 13 -6.61 11.54 13.72
C ARG A 13 -6.01 11.20 12.35
N ARG A 14 -5.46 12.19 11.64
CA ARG A 14 -4.79 11.96 10.36
C ARG A 14 -3.44 11.29 10.55
N LEU A 15 -2.68 11.76 11.53
CA LEU A 15 -1.37 11.23 11.87
C LEU A 15 -1.46 9.75 12.24
N SER A 16 -2.41 9.37 13.11
CA SER A 16 -2.55 7.97 13.51
C SER A 16 -2.73 7.07 12.28
N ARG A 17 -3.59 7.47 11.32
CA ARG A 17 -3.84 6.70 10.07
C ARG A 17 -2.62 6.54 9.15
N ARG A 18 -1.50 7.22 9.40
CA ARG A 18 -0.25 7.01 8.63
C ARG A 18 0.53 5.80 9.10
N PHE A 19 0.33 5.38 10.33
CA PHE A 19 0.98 4.19 10.87
C PHE A 19 0.29 2.90 10.39
N PRO A 20 0.99 1.76 10.32
CA PRO A 20 2.43 1.65 10.48
C PRO A 20 3.20 2.23 9.27
N LEU A 21 4.28 2.94 9.59
CA LEU A 21 5.29 3.46 8.67
C LEU A 21 6.43 2.45 8.62
N VAL A 22 6.39 1.53 7.65
CA VAL A 22 7.44 0.53 7.41
C VAL A 22 8.02 0.80 6.04
N SER A 23 9.35 0.76 5.93
CA SER A 23 10.05 0.92 4.65
C SER A 23 9.70 -0.23 3.73
N ARG A 24 8.83 0.02 2.75
CA ARG A 24 8.32 -1.00 1.82
C ARG A 24 8.36 -0.51 0.40
N SER A 25 8.71 -1.45 -0.47
CA SER A 25 8.63 -1.26 -1.91
C SER A 25 7.21 -0.93 -2.34
N HIS A 26 7.13 0.07 -3.19
CA HIS A 26 5.95 0.54 -3.87
C HIS A 26 6.23 0.52 -5.37
N LEU A 27 5.19 0.22 -6.16
CA LEU A 27 5.28 0.28 -7.62
C LEU A 27 5.68 1.69 -8.05
N VAL A 28 6.87 1.82 -8.65
CA VAL A 28 7.26 3.06 -9.30
C VAL A 28 6.21 3.37 -10.37
N TYR A 29 5.68 4.58 -10.37
CA TYR A 29 4.58 4.93 -11.26
C TYR A 29 5.08 5.78 -12.43
N PRO A 30 5.42 5.15 -13.57
CA PRO A 30 5.85 5.91 -14.73
C PRO A 30 4.64 6.62 -15.37
N SER A 31 4.90 7.38 -16.42
CA SER A 31 3.86 8.08 -17.17
C SER A 31 2.75 7.13 -17.64
N PHE A 32 1.53 7.66 -17.85
CA PHE A 32 0.42 6.85 -18.32
C PHE A 32 0.76 6.06 -19.60
N ALA A 33 1.43 6.71 -20.56
CA ALA A 33 1.88 6.06 -21.79
C ALA A 33 2.85 4.91 -21.53
N ALA A 34 3.82 5.07 -20.61
CA ALA A 34 4.75 4.01 -20.27
C ALA A 34 4.07 2.80 -19.61
N ARG A 35 3.04 3.01 -18.80
CA ARG A 35 2.25 1.91 -18.20
C ARG A 35 1.46 1.12 -19.24
N ILE A 36 0.90 1.81 -20.25
CA ILE A 36 0.22 1.14 -21.37
C ILE A 36 1.23 0.35 -22.21
N ASP A 37 2.41 0.91 -22.44
CA ASP A 37 3.48 0.23 -23.17
C ASP A 37 4.02 -0.99 -22.42
N GLU A 38 4.10 -0.91 -21.09
CA GLU A 38 4.48 -2.04 -20.23
C GLU A 38 3.47 -3.18 -20.31
N VAL A 39 2.17 -2.88 -20.22
CA VAL A 39 1.10 -3.89 -20.42
C VAL A 39 1.22 -4.56 -21.78
N ARG A 40 1.40 -3.76 -22.84
CA ARG A 40 1.58 -4.27 -24.21
C ARG A 40 2.80 -5.19 -24.29
N THR A 41 3.93 -4.74 -23.78
CA THR A 41 5.20 -5.47 -23.80
C THR A 41 5.14 -6.77 -23.00
N CYS A 42 4.53 -6.77 -21.81
CA CYS A 42 4.30 -7.99 -21.03
C CYS A 42 3.41 -8.98 -21.78
N GLY A 43 2.33 -8.50 -22.40
CA GLY A 43 1.41 -9.33 -23.17
C GLY A 43 2.10 -10.00 -24.36
N GLU A 44 2.87 -9.23 -25.13
CA GLU A 44 3.67 -9.74 -26.26
C GLU A 44 4.72 -10.76 -25.81
N LYS A 45 5.51 -10.45 -24.77
CA LYS A 45 6.55 -11.35 -24.27
C LYS A 45 5.99 -12.63 -23.67
N SER A 46 4.79 -12.61 -23.07
CA SER A 46 4.14 -13.82 -22.58
C SER A 46 3.85 -14.85 -23.68
N ALA A 47 3.73 -14.37 -24.93
CA ALA A 47 3.46 -15.19 -26.12
C ALA A 47 4.71 -15.73 -26.80
N GLN A 48 5.89 -15.23 -26.41
CA GLN A 48 7.14 -15.66 -26.99
C GLN A 48 7.60 -16.95 -26.33
N ASP A 49 8.31 -17.77 -27.10
CA ASP A 49 8.97 -18.96 -26.57
C ASP A 49 9.97 -18.56 -25.48
N GLY A 50 9.95 -19.29 -24.37
CA GLY A 50 10.76 -19.01 -23.19
C GLY A 50 10.39 -19.93 -22.04
N PRO A 51 11.06 -19.81 -20.89
CA PRO A 51 10.75 -20.60 -19.71
C PRO A 51 9.27 -20.48 -19.31
N LEU A 52 8.64 -21.60 -18.98
CA LEU A 52 7.21 -21.67 -18.65
C LEU A 52 6.84 -20.69 -17.53
N VAL A 53 7.63 -20.65 -16.46
CA VAL A 53 7.44 -19.76 -15.31
C VAL A 53 7.49 -18.27 -15.71
N ASP A 54 8.40 -17.89 -16.62
CA ASP A 54 8.51 -16.51 -17.08
C ASP A 54 7.29 -16.10 -17.90
N ARG A 55 6.79 -17.00 -18.75
CA ARG A 55 5.59 -16.76 -19.55
C ARG A 55 4.35 -16.61 -18.66
N ILE A 56 4.20 -17.45 -17.64
CA ILE A 56 3.14 -17.33 -16.62
C ILE A 56 3.25 -15.99 -15.89
N ASN A 57 4.45 -15.63 -15.42
CA ASN A 57 4.69 -14.38 -14.70
C ASN A 57 4.38 -13.15 -15.55
N LEU A 58 4.79 -13.14 -16.82
CA LEU A 58 4.50 -12.05 -17.76
C LEU A 58 3.01 -11.94 -18.09
N ALA A 59 2.32 -13.08 -18.24
CA ALA A 59 0.88 -13.08 -18.44
C ALA A 59 0.17 -12.50 -17.21
N CYS A 60 0.51 -12.98 -16.00
CA CYS A 60 -0.02 -12.46 -14.74
C CYS A 60 0.27 -10.96 -14.55
N ALA A 61 1.48 -10.50 -14.89
CA ALA A 61 1.83 -9.08 -14.87
C ALA A 61 0.92 -8.26 -15.80
N THR A 62 0.64 -8.76 -17.01
CA THR A 62 -0.26 -8.09 -17.97
C THR A 62 -1.65 -7.88 -17.38
N TRP A 63 -2.22 -8.92 -16.76
CA TRP A 63 -3.53 -8.84 -16.10
C TRP A 63 -3.52 -7.89 -14.88
N ASN A 64 -2.54 -8.06 -13.99
CA ASN A 64 -2.40 -7.25 -12.77
C ASN A 64 -2.21 -5.76 -13.09
N LEU A 65 -1.34 -5.42 -14.04
CA LEU A 65 -1.12 -4.04 -14.48
C LEU A 65 -2.37 -3.45 -15.12
N SER A 66 -3.08 -4.21 -15.97
CA SER A 66 -4.32 -3.75 -16.60
C SER A 66 -5.42 -3.47 -15.57
N ALA A 67 -5.59 -4.36 -14.59
CA ALA A 67 -6.54 -4.16 -13.49
C ALA A 67 -6.15 -2.96 -12.60
N LEU A 68 -4.85 -2.76 -12.36
CA LEU A 68 -4.34 -1.61 -11.62
C LEU A 68 -4.59 -0.30 -12.37
N ILE A 69 -4.32 -0.24 -13.68
CA ILE A 69 -4.60 0.93 -14.54
C ILE A 69 -6.10 1.24 -14.53
N ALA A 70 -6.96 0.24 -14.72
CA ALA A 70 -8.41 0.43 -14.65
C ALA A 70 -8.85 0.98 -13.28
N SER A 71 -8.35 0.40 -12.18
CA SER A 71 -8.64 0.88 -10.82
C SER A 71 -8.16 2.31 -10.60
N ASP A 72 -6.98 2.65 -11.10
CA ASP A 72 -6.38 3.97 -10.97
C ASP A 72 -7.13 5.04 -11.75
N CYS A 73 -7.63 4.70 -12.93
CA CYS A 73 -8.50 5.57 -13.72
C CYS A 73 -9.93 5.67 -13.13
N GLY A 74 -10.25 4.95 -12.05
CA GLY A 74 -11.58 4.97 -11.43
C GLY A 74 -12.61 4.05 -12.12
N LEU A 75 -12.16 3.13 -12.97
CA LEU A 75 -12.99 2.15 -13.67
C LEU A 75 -13.11 0.86 -12.84
N THR A 76 -13.73 0.95 -11.65
CA THR A 76 -13.82 -0.17 -10.69
C THR A 76 -14.45 -1.43 -11.28
N ASN A 77 -15.48 -1.27 -12.13
CA ASN A 77 -16.13 -2.42 -12.77
C ASN A 77 -15.19 -3.16 -13.73
N LEU A 78 -14.40 -2.42 -14.52
CA LEU A 78 -13.41 -3.02 -15.42
C LEU A 78 -12.29 -3.70 -14.64
N ALA A 79 -11.78 -3.07 -13.57
CA ALA A 79 -10.77 -3.69 -12.71
C ALA A 79 -11.26 -4.99 -12.07
N THR A 80 -12.52 -5.00 -11.59
CA THR A 80 -13.18 -6.18 -11.03
C THR A 80 -13.28 -7.29 -12.08
N ASP A 81 -13.78 -6.98 -13.26
CA ASP A 81 -13.98 -7.94 -14.34
C ASP A 81 -12.65 -8.52 -14.85
N LEU A 82 -11.58 -7.72 -14.91
CA LEU A 82 -10.23 -8.22 -15.23
C LEU A 82 -9.73 -9.22 -14.17
N CYS A 83 -9.88 -8.91 -12.87
CA CYS A 83 -9.49 -9.83 -11.79
C CYS A 83 -10.28 -11.14 -11.86
N LEU A 84 -11.59 -11.07 -12.06
CA LEU A 84 -12.45 -12.26 -12.15
C LEU A 84 -12.13 -13.11 -13.38
N ARG A 85 -11.85 -12.50 -14.54
CA ARG A 85 -11.47 -13.23 -15.75
C ARG A 85 -10.13 -13.94 -15.58
N GLN A 86 -9.13 -13.30 -14.99
CA GLN A 86 -7.86 -13.95 -14.66
C GLN A 86 -8.06 -15.11 -13.67
N LEU A 87 -8.86 -14.91 -12.63
CA LEU A 87 -9.15 -15.94 -11.63
C LEU A 87 -9.78 -17.18 -12.26
N ARG A 88 -10.72 -17.02 -13.21
CA ARG A 88 -11.34 -18.15 -13.91
C ARG A 88 -10.34 -19.00 -14.69
N LEU A 89 -9.28 -18.39 -15.23
CA LEU A 89 -8.21 -19.13 -15.93
C LEU A 89 -7.47 -20.04 -14.95
N PHE A 90 -7.15 -19.54 -13.75
CA PHE A 90 -6.54 -20.34 -12.71
C PHE A 90 -7.47 -21.41 -12.14
N GLN A 91 -8.75 -21.07 -11.89
CA GLN A 91 -9.74 -22.03 -11.39
C GLN A 91 -9.90 -23.24 -12.32
N ALA A 92 -9.77 -23.05 -13.64
CA ALA A 92 -9.79 -24.14 -14.61
C ALA A 92 -8.57 -25.07 -14.54
N ALA A 93 -7.45 -24.59 -13.97
CA ALA A 93 -6.20 -25.32 -13.83
C ALA A 93 -5.91 -25.76 -12.38
N TRP A 94 -6.77 -25.41 -11.43
CA TRP A 94 -6.58 -25.79 -10.04
C TRP A 94 -6.71 -27.32 -9.84
N PRO A 95 -5.92 -27.91 -8.93
CA PRO A 95 -4.94 -27.24 -8.07
C PRO A 95 -3.64 -26.88 -8.80
N VAL A 96 -3.02 -25.77 -8.40
CA VAL A 96 -1.69 -25.34 -8.87
C VAL A 96 -0.72 -25.29 -7.68
N THR A 97 0.58 -25.38 -7.96
CA THR A 97 1.65 -25.42 -6.95
C THR A 97 2.61 -24.25 -7.11
N GLU A 98 3.56 -24.13 -6.18
CA GLU A 98 4.66 -23.16 -6.22
C GLU A 98 4.17 -21.72 -6.43
N ASP A 99 4.95 -20.89 -7.12
CA ASP A 99 4.63 -19.48 -7.34
C ASP A 99 3.35 -19.27 -8.15
N THR A 100 2.93 -20.28 -8.93
CA THR A 100 1.65 -20.28 -9.65
C THR A 100 0.47 -20.30 -8.67
N ALA A 101 0.59 -20.98 -7.53
CA ALA A 101 -0.41 -20.92 -6.46
C ALA A 101 -0.57 -19.51 -5.88
N ILE A 102 0.55 -18.84 -5.59
CA ILE A 102 0.54 -17.44 -5.14
C ILE A 102 -0.11 -16.56 -6.22
N ALA A 103 0.31 -16.70 -7.48
CA ALA A 103 -0.24 -15.95 -8.60
C ALA A 103 -1.75 -16.13 -8.75
N SER A 104 -2.28 -17.33 -8.48
CA SER A 104 -3.72 -17.61 -8.56
C SER A 104 -4.57 -16.94 -7.45
N LEU A 105 -3.96 -16.59 -6.32
CA LEU A 105 -4.64 -15.87 -5.23
C LEU A 105 -4.59 -14.34 -5.39
N GLN A 106 -3.63 -13.81 -6.14
CA GLN A 106 -3.46 -12.36 -6.34
C GLN A 106 -4.71 -11.65 -6.87
N PRO A 107 -5.49 -12.21 -7.83
CA PRO A 107 -6.73 -11.57 -8.29
C PRO A 107 -7.75 -11.40 -7.16
N ILE A 108 -7.86 -12.37 -6.26
CA ILE A 108 -8.76 -12.32 -5.10
C ILE A 108 -8.32 -11.23 -4.13
N VAL A 109 -7.02 -11.13 -3.85
CA VAL A 109 -6.44 -10.07 -3.01
C VAL A 109 -6.65 -8.69 -3.63
N ASN A 110 -6.55 -8.58 -4.97
CA ASN A 110 -6.84 -7.33 -5.66
C ASN A 110 -8.32 -6.91 -5.48
N LEU A 111 -9.27 -7.86 -5.49
CA LEU A 111 -10.67 -7.56 -5.18
C LEU A 111 -10.87 -7.08 -3.73
N VAL A 112 -10.17 -7.68 -2.75
CA VAL A 112 -10.16 -7.19 -1.35
C VAL A 112 -9.66 -5.74 -1.30
N ARG A 113 -8.57 -5.43 -2.00
CA ARG A 113 -8.00 -4.08 -2.07
C ARG A 113 -8.95 -3.09 -2.76
N LEU A 114 -9.76 -3.53 -3.73
CA LEU A 114 -10.82 -2.70 -4.33
C LEU A 114 -11.90 -2.35 -3.31
N THR A 115 -12.36 -3.29 -2.49
CA THR A 115 -13.30 -3.02 -1.39
C THR A 115 -12.79 -1.93 -0.44
N ALA A 116 -11.50 -2.00 -0.07
CA ALA A 116 -10.87 -0.97 0.76
C ALA A 116 -10.84 0.40 0.06
N ARG A 117 -10.52 0.42 -1.25
CA ARG A 117 -10.48 1.65 -2.06
C ARG A 117 -11.85 2.30 -2.23
N THR A 118 -12.94 1.51 -2.22
CA THR A 118 -14.32 2.04 -2.24
C THR A 118 -14.79 2.61 -0.90
N GLY A 119 -13.94 2.59 0.13
CA GLY A 119 -14.20 3.27 1.41
C GLY A 119 -14.64 2.35 2.54
N ASP A 120 -14.57 1.03 2.39
CA ASP A 120 -14.93 0.06 3.43
C ASP A 120 -13.73 -0.84 3.83
N PRO A 121 -12.76 -0.30 4.58
CA PRO A 121 -11.59 -1.07 5.02
C PRO A 121 -11.95 -2.20 5.99
N GLN A 122 -13.04 -2.09 6.74
CA GLN A 122 -13.46 -3.13 7.68
C GLN A 122 -14.04 -4.35 6.95
N ALA A 123 -14.90 -4.14 5.95
CA ALA A 123 -15.37 -5.23 5.11
C ALA A 123 -14.21 -5.87 4.34
N ALA A 124 -13.26 -5.06 3.84
CA ALA A 124 -12.06 -5.60 3.20
C ALA A 124 -11.23 -6.47 4.16
N TYR A 125 -11.07 -6.08 5.42
CA TYR A 125 -10.39 -6.92 6.43
C TYR A 125 -11.11 -8.26 6.62
N GLN A 126 -12.43 -8.24 6.79
CA GLN A 126 -13.23 -9.47 6.93
C GLN A 126 -13.12 -10.36 5.70
N GLN A 127 -13.16 -9.78 4.50
CA GLN A 127 -12.95 -10.49 3.24
C GLN A 127 -11.56 -11.14 3.20
N LEU A 128 -10.50 -10.43 3.59
CA LEU A 128 -9.15 -10.98 3.65
C LEU A 128 -9.06 -12.20 4.58
N MET A 129 -9.66 -12.12 5.77
CA MET A 129 -9.68 -13.24 6.72
C MET A 129 -10.48 -14.44 6.20
N ASN A 130 -11.59 -14.19 5.50
CA ASN A 130 -12.37 -15.25 4.87
C ASN A 130 -11.62 -15.90 3.70
N VAL A 131 -10.89 -15.13 2.91
CA VAL A 131 -10.01 -15.65 1.84
C VAL A 131 -8.89 -16.50 2.44
N HIS A 132 -8.25 -16.02 3.51
CA HIS A 132 -7.22 -16.79 4.21
C HIS A 132 -7.76 -18.15 4.69
N ARG A 133 -8.96 -18.19 5.28
CA ARG A 133 -9.60 -19.43 5.71
C ARG A 133 -9.95 -20.33 4.52
N ALA A 134 -10.59 -19.79 3.49
CA ALA A 134 -11.00 -20.56 2.32
C ALA A 134 -9.80 -21.10 1.51
N ALA A 135 -8.67 -20.40 1.52
CA ALA A 135 -7.42 -20.90 0.93
C ALA A 135 -6.85 -22.10 1.70
N HIS A 136 -7.12 -22.20 3.01
CA HIS A 136 -6.69 -23.32 3.86
C HIS A 136 -7.67 -24.50 3.82
N ASP A 137 -8.96 -24.23 3.94
CA ASP A 137 -9.99 -25.24 4.19
C ASP A 137 -10.79 -25.59 2.93
N GLY A 138 -10.58 -24.87 1.83
CA GLY A 138 -11.46 -24.87 0.66
C GLY A 138 -12.79 -24.15 0.93
N GLY A 139 -13.71 -24.25 -0.03
CA GLY A 139 -15.07 -23.70 0.09
C GLY A 139 -15.24 -22.31 -0.52
N THR A 140 -16.40 -21.71 -0.25
CA THR A 140 -16.86 -20.50 -0.93
C THR A 140 -16.72 -19.25 -0.06
N VAL A 141 -16.26 -18.14 -0.65
CA VAL A 141 -16.10 -16.82 -0.02
C VAL A 141 -16.74 -15.74 -0.89
N THR A 142 -17.27 -14.68 -0.28
CA THR A 142 -17.72 -13.48 -0.98
C THR A 142 -16.70 -12.37 -0.85
N VAL A 143 -16.16 -11.88 -1.97
CA VAL A 143 -15.17 -10.80 -2.05
C VAL A 143 -15.64 -9.75 -3.04
N HIS A 144 -15.67 -8.48 -2.64
CA HIS A 144 -16.14 -7.37 -3.49
C HIS A 144 -17.52 -7.63 -4.15
N GLY A 145 -18.43 -8.27 -3.40
CA GLY A 145 -19.77 -8.67 -3.87
C GLY A 145 -19.79 -9.87 -4.82
N GLN A 146 -18.66 -10.54 -5.04
CA GLN A 146 -18.53 -11.70 -5.93
C GLN A 146 -18.31 -12.97 -5.13
N THR A 147 -19.06 -14.02 -5.45
CA THR A 147 -18.89 -15.34 -4.86
C THR A 147 -17.77 -16.09 -5.57
N ILE A 148 -16.78 -16.55 -4.82
CA ILE A 148 -15.59 -17.25 -5.32
C ILE A 148 -15.48 -18.59 -4.60
N ASP A 149 -15.39 -19.67 -5.37
CA ASP A 149 -15.19 -21.02 -4.85
C ASP A 149 -13.70 -21.42 -4.90
N LEU A 150 -13.12 -21.74 -3.75
CA LEU A 150 -11.75 -22.22 -3.55
C LEU A 150 -11.69 -23.74 -3.27
N THR A 151 -12.79 -24.48 -3.43
CA THR A 151 -12.83 -25.93 -3.14
C THR A 151 -11.76 -26.72 -3.92
N GLY A 152 -11.44 -26.32 -5.16
CA GLY A 152 -10.41 -26.96 -5.98
C GLY A 152 -8.99 -26.44 -5.78
N PHE A 153 -8.79 -25.37 -4.99
CA PHE A 153 -7.50 -24.70 -4.87
C PHE A 153 -6.49 -25.50 -4.05
N THR A 154 -6.94 -26.13 -2.95
CA THR A 154 -6.07 -26.53 -1.86
C THR A 154 -5.54 -27.96 -1.98
N THR A 155 -4.21 -28.11 -1.93
CA THR A 155 -3.50 -29.37 -1.66
C THR A 155 -2.45 -29.15 -0.58
N GLU A 156 -1.90 -30.22 0.03
CA GLU A 156 -0.83 -30.10 1.03
C GLU A 156 0.39 -29.31 0.50
N ALA A 157 0.85 -29.63 -0.72
CA ALA A 157 1.96 -28.92 -1.37
C ALA A 157 1.64 -27.44 -1.64
N THR A 158 0.40 -27.14 -2.05
CA THR A 158 -0.06 -25.76 -2.25
C THR A 158 0.00 -24.98 -0.92
N LEU A 159 -0.49 -25.57 0.18
CA LEU A 159 -0.54 -24.91 1.48
C LEU A 159 0.84 -24.57 2.02
N ASP A 160 1.78 -25.50 1.92
CA ASP A 160 3.14 -25.28 2.42
C ASP A 160 3.84 -24.14 1.67
N HIS A 161 3.62 -24.04 0.36
CA HIS A 161 4.22 -22.97 -0.45
C HIS A 161 3.59 -21.59 -0.20
N ILE A 162 2.27 -21.49 -0.07
CA ILE A 162 1.60 -20.19 0.07
C ILE A 162 1.66 -19.62 1.49
N ARG A 163 1.95 -20.45 2.50
CA ARG A 163 1.89 -20.06 3.92
C ARG A 163 2.75 -18.82 4.25
N PRO A 164 4.03 -18.72 3.83
CA PRO A 164 4.84 -17.53 4.10
C PRO A 164 4.25 -16.27 3.44
N TRP A 165 3.73 -16.41 2.22
CA TRP A 165 3.12 -15.30 1.49
C TRP A 165 1.81 -14.82 2.15
N LEU A 166 0.94 -15.74 2.58
CA LEU A 166 -0.28 -15.41 3.32
C LEU A 166 0.04 -14.71 4.65
N HIS A 167 1.09 -15.17 5.33
CA HIS A 167 1.55 -14.55 6.58
C HIS A 167 1.98 -13.10 6.36
N ASP A 168 2.80 -12.83 5.34
CA ASP A 168 3.23 -11.48 5.02
C ASP A 168 2.05 -10.61 4.55
N LEU A 169 1.12 -11.17 3.77
CA LEU A 169 -0.10 -10.48 3.36
C LEU A 169 -0.97 -10.07 4.56
N LEU A 170 -1.11 -10.95 5.55
CA LEU A 170 -1.91 -10.67 6.74
C LEU A 170 -1.23 -9.66 7.65
N LEU A 171 0.09 -9.76 7.87
CA LEU A 171 0.86 -8.74 8.58
C LEU A 171 0.69 -7.37 7.91
N ASP A 172 0.68 -7.34 6.59
CA ASP A 172 0.70 -6.10 5.82
C ASP A 172 -0.67 -5.49 5.60
N ASP A 173 -1.48 -6.15 4.77
CA ASP A 173 -2.79 -5.65 4.37
C ASP A 173 -3.76 -5.76 5.55
N GLY A 174 -3.74 -6.86 6.30
CA GLY A 174 -4.61 -7.06 7.47
C GLY A 174 -4.45 -5.95 8.51
N THR A 175 -3.21 -5.64 8.90
CA THR A 175 -2.92 -4.55 9.83
C THR A 175 -3.36 -3.19 9.27
N ARG A 176 -3.04 -2.88 8.01
CA ARG A 176 -3.41 -1.59 7.40
C ARG A 176 -4.91 -1.40 7.27
N LEU A 177 -5.66 -2.46 6.98
CA LEU A 177 -7.12 -2.42 6.88
C LEU A 177 -7.75 -2.13 8.25
N LEU A 178 -7.30 -2.79 9.31
CA LEU A 178 -7.75 -2.50 10.68
C LEU A 178 -7.41 -1.07 11.13
N VAL A 179 -6.21 -0.60 10.81
CA VAL A 179 -5.83 0.80 11.06
C VAL A 179 -6.72 1.77 10.27
N ALA A 180 -6.96 1.51 8.99
CA ALA A 180 -7.81 2.35 8.16
C ALA A 180 -9.26 2.41 8.69
N ALA A 181 -9.74 1.35 9.33
CA ALA A 181 -11.02 1.28 10.04
C ALA A 181 -10.98 1.89 11.46
N GLY A 182 -9.81 2.29 11.98
CA GLY A 182 -9.64 2.88 13.31
C GLY A 182 -9.58 1.87 14.47
N HIS A 183 -9.49 0.57 14.17
CA HIS A 183 -9.46 -0.50 15.17
C HIS A 183 -8.05 -0.78 15.68
N TRP A 184 -7.41 0.20 16.32
CA TRP A 184 -6.00 0.14 16.73
C TRP A 184 -5.62 -1.04 17.62
N ARG A 185 -6.45 -1.34 18.63
CA ARG A 185 -6.20 -2.48 19.52
C ARG A 185 -6.23 -3.81 18.75
N GLN A 186 -7.23 -3.98 17.89
CA GLN A 186 -7.33 -5.17 17.04
C GLN A 186 -6.17 -5.22 16.02
N ALA A 187 -5.75 -4.07 15.47
CA ALA A 187 -4.61 -4.01 14.57
C ALA A 187 -3.31 -4.47 15.25
N ALA A 188 -3.09 -4.08 16.51
CA ALA A 188 -1.94 -4.50 17.30
C ALA A 188 -1.96 -6.00 17.64
N GLU A 189 -3.12 -6.51 18.10
CA GLU A 189 -3.34 -7.94 18.34
C GLU A 189 -3.13 -8.77 17.07
N HIS A 190 -3.70 -8.32 15.94
CA HIS A 190 -3.56 -8.95 14.63
C HIS A 190 -2.10 -8.96 14.17
N ALA A 191 -1.42 -7.81 14.17
CA ALA A 191 -0.03 -7.71 13.73
C ALA A 191 0.90 -8.59 14.57
N THR A 192 0.65 -8.73 15.88
CA THR A 192 1.43 -9.58 16.78
C THR A 192 1.37 -11.06 16.37
N ALA A 193 0.22 -11.52 15.88
CA ALA A 193 0.07 -12.90 15.43
C ALA A 193 0.92 -13.25 14.20
N TYR A 194 1.37 -12.23 13.45
CA TYR A 194 2.13 -12.39 12.21
C TYR A 194 3.48 -11.65 12.24
N ASP A 195 3.95 -11.20 13.40
CA ASP A 195 5.23 -10.49 13.48
C ASP A 195 6.39 -11.47 13.61
N LYS A 196 7.39 -11.33 12.76
CA LYS A 196 8.63 -12.13 12.78
C LYS A 196 9.74 -11.44 13.56
N GLU A 197 9.66 -10.12 13.76
CA GLU A 197 10.70 -9.29 14.40
C GLU A 197 10.06 -8.34 15.45
N PRO A 198 9.37 -8.87 16.47
CA PRO A 198 8.62 -8.05 17.45
C PRO A 198 9.48 -7.10 18.29
N GLU A 199 10.79 -7.33 18.34
CA GLU A 199 11.79 -6.45 18.97
C GLU A 199 12.05 -5.16 18.17
N ARG A 200 11.90 -5.19 16.84
CA ARG A 200 12.14 -4.04 15.96
C ARG A 200 10.96 -3.07 15.97
N LEU A 201 11.19 -1.85 15.50
CA LEU A 201 10.12 -0.84 15.37
C LEU A 201 9.31 -1.03 14.08
N TYR A 202 8.80 -2.25 13.88
CA TYR A 202 8.02 -2.67 12.72
C TYR A 202 6.51 -2.52 12.94
N GLY A 203 5.72 -3.05 12.01
CA GLY A 203 4.26 -2.84 11.95
C GLY A 203 3.54 -3.15 13.26
N SER A 204 3.84 -4.28 13.91
CA SER A 204 3.19 -4.66 15.16
C SER A 204 3.51 -3.73 16.30
N ARG A 205 4.80 -3.49 16.56
CA ARG A 205 5.24 -2.61 17.66
C ARG A 205 4.71 -1.19 17.47
N GLN A 206 4.74 -0.65 16.25
CA GLN A 206 4.14 0.65 15.94
C GLN A 206 2.62 0.67 16.21
N ALA A 207 1.90 -0.39 15.83
CA ALA A 207 0.46 -0.50 16.10
C ALA A 207 0.17 -0.53 17.61
N HIS A 208 0.98 -1.22 18.41
CA HIS A 208 0.90 -1.21 19.88
C HIS A 208 1.16 0.15 20.49
N VAL A 209 2.17 0.87 20.01
CA VAL A 209 2.47 2.24 20.46
C VAL A 209 1.26 3.14 20.19
N VAL A 210 0.73 3.13 18.96
CA VAL A 210 -0.42 3.97 18.60
C VAL A 210 -1.68 3.54 19.36
N ALA A 211 -1.91 2.25 19.59
CA ALA A 211 -3.01 1.78 20.43
C ALA A 211 -2.90 2.31 21.87
N SER A 212 -1.70 2.28 22.46
CA SER A 212 -1.42 2.77 23.81
C SER A 212 -1.64 4.29 23.94
N LEU A 213 -1.32 5.04 22.89
CA LEU A 213 -1.59 6.48 22.80
C LEU A 213 -3.09 6.81 22.83
N HIS A 214 -3.97 5.92 22.37
CA HIS A 214 -5.42 6.12 22.42
C HIS A 214 -6.03 5.79 23.80
N THR A 215 -5.30 5.09 24.66
CA THR A 215 -5.74 4.71 26.02
C THR A 215 -5.01 5.49 27.12
N ASP A 216 -4.28 6.55 26.77
CA ASP A 216 -3.46 7.37 27.70
C ASP A 216 -2.45 6.55 28.51
N ALA A 217 -1.97 5.43 27.95
CA ALA A 217 -1.03 4.53 28.60
C ALA A 217 0.42 4.98 28.35
N GLN A 218 0.78 6.18 28.82
CA GLN A 218 2.06 6.84 28.52
C GLN A 218 3.29 5.98 28.88
N ASP A 219 3.26 5.30 30.02
CA ASP A 219 4.38 4.43 30.45
C ASP A 219 4.59 3.28 29.48
N MET A 220 3.50 2.67 29.00
CA MET A 220 3.55 1.61 27.98
C MET A 220 4.06 2.15 26.64
N THR A 221 3.57 3.31 26.21
CA THR A 221 4.06 3.99 25.01
C THR A 221 5.58 4.21 25.06
N ASN A 222 6.08 4.78 26.16
CA ASN A 222 7.51 5.05 26.33
C ASN A 222 8.30 3.73 26.36
N PHE A 223 7.82 2.74 27.11
CA PHE A 223 8.45 1.43 27.19
C PHE A 223 8.60 0.76 25.81
N LEU A 224 7.54 0.75 25.01
CA LEU A 224 7.56 0.12 23.68
C LEU A 224 8.55 0.78 22.73
N ILE A 225 8.66 2.12 22.78
CA ILE A 225 9.60 2.88 21.96
C ILE A 225 11.04 2.70 22.47
N ASP A 226 11.29 2.85 23.76
CA ASP A 226 12.64 2.78 24.35
C ASP A 226 13.24 1.38 24.31
N LYS A 227 12.40 0.34 24.28
CA LYS A 227 12.83 -1.06 24.15
C LYS A 227 12.86 -1.55 22.71
N ALA A 228 12.63 -0.69 21.71
CA ALA A 228 12.73 -1.10 20.32
C ALA A 228 14.20 -1.26 19.92
N THR A 229 14.51 -2.36 19.23
CA THR A 229 15.78 -2.51 18.54
C THR A 229 15.71 -1.66 17.27
N ILE A 230 16.56 -0.63 17.21
CA ILE A 230 16.71 0.25 16.04
C ILE A 230 17.93 -0.22 15.26
N THR A 231 17.71 -0.55 14.00
CA THR A 231 18.70 -1.11 13.07
C THR A 231 18.86 -0.26 11.81
N GLU A 232 17.86 0.56 11.46
CA GLU A 232 17.86 1.40 10.27
C GLU A 232 17.53 2.88 10.58
N PRO A 233 18.06 3.86 9.83
CA PRO A 233 17.77 5.28 10.06
C PRO A 233 16.28 5.64 10.02
N TRP A 234 15.50 4.94 9.20
CA TRP A 234 14.06 5.17 9.10
C TRP A 234 13.31 4.71 10.36
N GLU A 235 13.80 3.68 11.06
CA GLU A 235 13.23 3.24 12.34
C GLU A 235 13.45 4.30 13.41
N GLU A 236 14.63 4.93 13.44
CA GLU A 236 14.91 6.07 14.33
C GLU A 236 13.98 7.24 14.03
N ALA A 237 13.80 7.59 12.75
CA ALA A 237 12.85 8.64 12.36
C ALA A 237 11.42 8.34 12.84
N VAL A 238 10.96 7.08 12.69
CA VAL A 238 9.65 6.65 13.19
C VAL A 238 9.57 6.74 14.72
N ALA A 239 10.63 6.35 15.44
CA ALA A 239 10.69 6.48 16.90
C ALA A 239 10.55 7.95 17.33
N GLN A 240 11.25 8.88 16.69
CA GLN A 240 11.16 10.32 16.98
C GLN A 240 9.77 10.89 16.67
N ILE A 241 9.11 10.44 15.59
CA ILE A 241 7.72 10.82 15.29
C ILE A 241 6.79 10.32 16.39
N LEU A 242 6.91 9.06 16.82
CA LEU A 242 6.06 8.48 17.87
C LEU A 242 6.26 9.15 19.24
N ARG A 243 7.51 9.45 19.63
CA ARG A 243 7.82 10.21 20.86
C ARG A 243 7.18 11.60 20.81
N HIS A 244 7.38 12.33 19.72
CA HIS A 244 6.83 13.67 19.58
C HIS A 244 5.30 13.67 19.49
N TYR A 245 4.71 12.60 18.93
CA TYR A 245 3.27 12.38 18.95
C TYR A 245 2.75 12.20 20.39
N ALA A 246 3.42 11.37 21.20
CA ALA A 246 3.10 11.20 22.62
C ALA A 246 3.18 12.53 23.39
N ASP A 247 4.25 13.30 23.19
CA ASP A 247 4.41 14.61 23.82
C ASP A 247 3.33 15.61 23.35
N ARG A 248 2.91 15.54 22.10
CA ARG A 248 1.82 16.39 21.60
C ARG A 248 0.49 16.06 22.29
N LEU A 249 0.17 14.78 22.47
CA LEU A 249 -1.04 14.36 23.17
C LEU A 249 -1.02 14.78 24.64
N ALA A 250 0.14 14.76 25.28
CA ALA A 250 0.32 15.20 26.65
C ALA A 250 0.56 16.72 26.81
N CYS A 251 0.37 17.52 25.75
CA CYS A 251 0.61 18.97 25.75
C CYS A 251 2.04 19.39 26.15
N ARG A 252 3.04 18.53 25.89
CA ARG A 252 4.48 18.77 26.13
C ARG A 252 5.30 18.97 24.86
N ALA A 253 4.68 18.93 23.68
CA ALA A 253 5.39 19.12 22.41
C ALA A 253 6.04 20.52 22.35
N THR A 254 7.32 20.56 21.98
CA THR A 254 8.10 21.81 21.84
C THR A 254 8.67 21.96 20.44
N ALA A 255 8.97 23.20 20.03
CA ALA A 255 9.67 23.47 18.78
C ALA A 255 11.05 22.78 18.71
N LYS A 256 11.77 22.72 19.84
CA LYS A 256 13.05 21.99 19.94
C LYS A 256 12.87 20.49 19.73
N GLY A 257 11.84 19.89 20.35
CA GLY A 257 11.51 18.48 20.15
C GLY A 257 11.15 18.20 18.69
N PHE A 258 10.36 19.08 18.07
CA PHE A 258 10.03 18.96 16.66
C PHE A 258 11.25 19.07 15.75
N ALA A 259 12.18 19.97 16.04
CA ALA A 259 13.42 20.11 15.27
C ALA A 259 14.26 18.81 15.27
N ALA A 260 14.30 18.09 16.40
CA ALA A 260 14.93 16.77 16.47
C ALA A 260 14.20 15.72 15.62
N THR A 261 12.87 15.70 15.66
CA THR A 261 12.06 14.84 14.77
C THR A 261 12.30 15.14 13.30
N ALA A 262 12.31 16.42 12.92
CA ALA A 262 12.53 16.85 11.54
C ALA A 262 13.94 16.50 11.04
N LEU A 263 14.95 16.58 11.92
CA LEU A 263 16.31 16.14 11.63
C LEU A 263 16.36 14.63 11.33
N ALA A 264 15.85 13.80 12.24
CA ALA A 264 15.85 12.34 12.05
C ALA A 264 15.09 11.92 10.78
N VAL A 265 13.96 12.55 10.49
CA VAL A 265 13.22 12.31 9.25
C VAL A 265 14.04 12.70 8.03
N ARG A 266 14.68 13.87 8.03
CA ARG A 266 15.52 14.30 6.91
C ARG A 266 16.66 13.31 6.65
N ASP A 267 17.31 12.83 7.71
CA ASP A 267 18.38 11.82 7.59
C ASP A 267 17.86 10.48 7.04
N ALA A 268 16.58 10.15 7.29
CA ALA A 268 15.91 9.01 6.68
C ALA A 268 15.38 9.27 5.25
N LEU A 269 15.44 10.52 4.76
CA LEU A 269 15.07 10.89 3.39
C LEU A 269 16.26 10.86 2.41
N GLU A 270 17.47 10.51 2.87
CA GLU A 270 18.67 10.34 2.03
C GLU A 270 18.37 9.50 0.76
N PRO A 271 19.13 9.70 -0.34
CA PRO A 271 18.85 9.05 -1.62
C PRO A 271 18.68 7.54 -1.48
N ALA A 272 17.43 7.09 -1.61
CA ALA A 272 17.03 5.71 -1.47
C ALA A 272 16.42 5.20 -2.79
N PRO A 273 16.37 3.88 -2.99
CA PRO A 273 15.82 3.29 -4.20
C PRO A 273 14.44 3.88 -4.59
N PRO A 274 14.15 4.02 -5.90
CA PRO A 274 12.90 4.63 -6.37
C PRO A 274 11.64 3.98 -5.80
N HIS A 275 11.66 2.67 -5.57
CA HIS A 275 10.54 1.91 -5.01
C HIS A 275 10.22 2.29 -3.55
N LEU A 276 11.07 3.02 -2.82
CA LEU A 276 10.81 3.48 -1.45
C LEU A 276 10.26 4.92 -1.37
N ARG A 277 10.02 5.58 -2.51
CA ARG A 277 9.57 7.00 -2.53
C ARG A 277 8.27 7.24 -1.78
N MET A 278 7.28 6.38 -1.97
CA MET A 278 6.00 6.49 -1.27
C MET A 278 6.17 6.41 0.26
N PHE A 279 7.06 5.53 0.74
CA PHE A 279 7.37 5.44 2.16
C PHE A 279 7.97 6.77 2.68
N ARG A 280 8.98 7.31 1.97
CA ARG A 280 9.62 8.58 2.31
C ARG A 280 8.62 9.75 2.36
N VAL A 281 7.73 9.84 1.37
CA VAL A 281 6.64 10.83 1.35
C VAL A 281 5.77 10.68 2.60
N ARG A 282 5.31 9.47 2.92
CA ARG A 282 4.45 9.23 4.09
C ARG A 282 5.16 9.53 5.41
N LEU A 283 6.44 9.22 5.51
CA LEU A 283 7.29 9.52 6.68
C LEU A 283 7.40 11.03 6.90
N ALA A 284 7.72 11.79 5.84
CA ALA A 284 7.79 13.25 5.91
C ALA A 284 6.43 13.88 6.27
N LEU A 285 5.35 13.42 5.63
CA LEU A 285 4.01 13.92 5.92
C LEU A 285 3.57 13.60 7.37
N ALA A 286 4.01 12.48 7.94
CA ALA A 286 3.76 12.16 9.35
C ALA A 286 4.45 13.15 10.31
N ALA A 287 5.70 13.53 10.03
CA ALA A 287 6.35 14.59 10.80
C ALA A 287 5.69 15.97 10.57
N ILE A 288 5.34 16.30 9.33
CA ILE A 288 4.64 17.57 9.03
C ILE A 288 3.31 17.69 9.81
N ASP A 289 2.56 16.60 9.93
CA ASP A 289 1.33 16.55 10.71
C ASP A 289 1.55 16.89 12.20
N LEU A 290 2.79 16.78 12.71
CA LEU A 290 3.18 17.06 14.09
C LEU A 290 3.65 18.50 14.38
N VAL A 291 3.95 19.31 13.35
CA VAL A 291 4.42 20.69 13.48
C VAL A 291 3.67 21.47 14.57
N PRO A 292 4.37 22.05 15.56
CA PRO A 292 3.78 22.97 16.52
C PRO A 292 3.18 24.20 15.84
N GLU A 293 2.10 24.74 16.39
CA GLU A 293 1.45 25.94 15.84
C GLU A 293 2.41 27.13 15.82
N GLY A 294 2.43 27.88 14.72
CA GLY A 294 3.34 29.01 14.53
C GLY A 294 4.79 28.62 14.22
N CYS A 295 5.07 27.32 14.05
CA CYS A 295 6.39 26.79 13.71
C CYS A 295 6.41 26.14 12.32
N GLU A 296 5.52 26.55 11.42
CA GLU A 296 5.35 25.95 10.08
C GLU A 296 6.63 26.03 9.24
N ILE A 297 7.47 27.04 9.48
CA ILE A 297 8.78 27.19 8.84
C ILE A 297 9.71 25.99 9.09
N LEU A 298 9.56 25.28 10.22
CA LEU A 298 10.38 24.11 10.55
C LEU A 298 10.05 22.89 9.69
N ALA A 299 8.84 22.80 9.13
CA ALA A 299 8.46 21.73 8.20
C ALA A 299 8.82 22.02 6.74
N ARG A 300 9.18 23.27 6.41
CA ARG A 300 9.48 23.68 5.03
C ARG A 300 10.55 22.79 4.36
N PRO A 301 11.68 22.46 5.01
CA PRO A 301 12.69 21.61 4.39
C PRO A 301 12.19 20.19 4.07
N LEU A 302 11.30 19.63 4.90
CA LEU A 302 10.72 18.30 4.66
C LEU A 302 9.80 18.31 3.44
N TYR A 303 8.97 19.36 3.32
CA TYR A 303 8.14 19.57 2.14
C TYR A 303 8.96 19.70 0.87
N ASP A 304 9.99 20.55 0.90
CA ASP A 304 10.81 20.83 -0.28
C ASP A 304 11.55 19.57 -0.74
N ALA A 305 12.05 18.76 0.20
CA ALA A 305 12.68 17.48 -0.11
C ALA A 305 11.73 16.50 -0.83
N ILE A 306 10.53 16.27 -0.28
CA ILE A 306 9.58 15.31 -0.89
C ILE A 306 8.98 15.82 -2.19
N VAL A 307 8.74 17.14 -2.31
CA VAL A 307 8.26 17.76 -3.54
C VAL A 307 9.31 17.62 -4.63
N SER A 308 10.57 18.00 -4.35
CA SER A 308 11.66 17.92 -5.32
C SER A 308 11.92 16.49 -5.80
N ASP A 309 12.00 15.51 -4.89
CA ASP A 309 12.19 14.10 -5.28
C ASP A 309 11.00 13.57 -6.10
N THR A 310 9.77 13.97 -5.75
CA THR A 310 8.56 13.55 -6.47
C THR A 310 8.47 14.17 -7.86
N THR A 311 8.75 15.47 -8.01
CA THR A 311 8.69 16.14 -9.31
C THR A 311 9.80 15.67 -10.24
N GLN A 312 11.02 15.48 -9.73
CA GLN A 312 12.13 14.94 -10.51
C GLN A 312 11.84 13.52 -11.04
N ALA A 313 11.15 12.70 -10.25
CA ALA A 313 10.82 11.33 -10.63
C ALA A 313 9.51 11.19 -11.42
N CYS A 314 8.71 12.26 -11.55
CA CYS A 314 7.36 12.22 -12.10
C CYS A 314 6.46 11.14 -11.47
N ASP A 315 6.61 10.89 -10.16
CA ASP A 315 5.87 9.82 -9.47
C ASP A 315 4.46 10.28 -9.09
N ALA A 316 3.46 9.82 -9.83
CA ALA A 316 2.09 10.30 -9.68
C ALA A 316 1.39 9.84 -8.40
N TYR A 317 1.76 8.69 -7.85
CA TYR A 317 1.21 8.27 -6.57
C TYR A 317 1.75 9.11 -5.43
N ALA A 318 3.07 9.36 -5.42
CA ALA A 318 3.69 10.29 -4.47
C ALA A 318 3.10 11.70 -4.59
N ALA A 319 2.94 12.21 -5.83
CA ALA A 319 2.35 13.52 -6.07
C ALA A 319 0.90 13.61 -5.54
N ARG A 320 0.09 12.59 -5.78
CA ARG A 320 -1.28 12.51 -5.26
C ARG A 320 -1.32 12.46 -3.74
N GLU A 321 -0.40 11.73 -3.10
CA GLU A 321 -0.30 11.67 -1.64
C GLU A 321 0.05 13.04 -1.04
N ILE A 322 1.00 13.76 -1.64
CA ILE A 322 1.35 15.13 -1.23
C ILE A 322 0.17 16.09 -1.42
N LEU A 323 -0.51 16.05 -2.58
CA LEU A 323 -1.64 16.93 -2.88
C LEU A 323 -2.88 16.68 -2.00
N ARG A 324 -3.05 15.45 -1.48
CA ARG A 324 -4.10 15.10 -0.52
C ARG A 324 -3.80 15.60 0.90
N HIS A 325 -2.57 16.04 1.15
CA HIS A 325 -2.23 16.64 2.43
C HIS A 325 -2.92 18.01 2.60
N PRO A 326 -3.58 18.28 3.73
CA PRO A 326 -4.37 19.51 3.92
C PRO A 326 -3.51 20.78 3.99
N ALA A 327 -2.28 20.67 4.51
CA ALA A 327 -1.34 21.78 4.46
C ALA A 327 -0.68 21.76 3.06
N PRO A 328 -0.87 22.83 2.27
CA PRO A 328 -0.37 22.87 0.90
C PRO A 328 1.16 22.91 0.88
N PRO A 329 1.81 22.39 -0.18
CA PRO A 329 3.20 22.73 -0.45
C PRO A 329 3.32 24.26 -0.54
N ALA A 330 4.38 24.86 0.02
CA ALA A 330 4.38 26.31 0.24
C ALA A 330 4.50 27.14 -1.04
N GLU A 331 4.78 26.52 -2.20
CA GLU A 331 4.87 27.19 -3.49
C GLU A 331 3.76 26.75 -4.46
N GLN A 332 3.03 27.74 -4.99
CA GLN A 332 1.97 27.52 -5.97
C GLN A 332 2.49 26.84 -7.25
N ARG A 333 3.75 27.10 -7.64
CA ARG A 333 4.38 26.45 -8.79
C ARG A 333 4.51 24.94 -8.56
N SER A 334 5.09 24.53 -7.45
CA SER A 334 5.22 23.12 -7.08
C SER A 334 3.87 22.42 -7.02
N ARG A 335 2.84 23.11 -6.52
CA ARG A 335 1.48 22.56 -6.52
C ARG A 335 0.99 22.24 -7.94
N HIS A 336 1.10 23.19 -8.87
CA HIS A 336 0.69 22.96 -10.27
C HIS A 336 1.51 21.85 -10.94
N GLU A 337 2.81 21.76 -10.67
CA GLU A 337 3.67 20.68 -11.18
C GLU A 337 3.20 19.31 -10.69
N LEU A 338 2.88 19.17 -9.39
CA LEU A 338 2.31 17.93 -8.84
C LEU A 338 0.93 17.61 -9.43
N GLU A 339 0.08 18.63 -9.62
CA GLU A 339 -1.26 18.46 -10.22
C GLU A 339 -1.15 17.99 -11.67
N ALA A 340 -0.20 18.54 -12.45
CA ALA A 340 0.10 18.09 -13.80
C ALA A 340 0.57 16.64 -13.84
N ILE A 341 1.50 16.25 -12.94
CA ILE A 341 1.96 14.85 -12.83
C ILE A 341 0.76 13.91 -12.59
N VAL A 342 -0.12 14.24 -11.64
CA VAL A 342 -1.31 13.42 -11.34
C VAL A 342 -2.25 13.35 -12.54
N HIS A 343 -2.52 14.48 -13.19
CA HIS A 343 -3.39 14.54 -14.36
C HIS A 343 -2.86 13.68 -15.52
N ASP A 344 -1.60 13.85 -15.87
CA ASP A 344 -0.96 13.19 -17.02
C ASP A 344 -0.78 11.68 -16.80
N SER A 345 -0.77 11.24 -15.53
CA SER A 345 -0.65 9.84 -15.14
C SER A 345 -1.93 9.01 -15.30
N GLY A 346 -3.07 9.65 -15.54
CA GLY A 346 -4.34 8.95 -15.71
C GLY A 346 -5.15 8.74 -14.42
N LEU A 347 -4.63 9.13 -13.26
CA LEU A 347 -5.25 8.91 -11.96
C LEU A 347 -6.60 9.64 -11.85
N GLY A 348 -7.67 8.88 -11.62
CA GLY A 348 -9.03 9.39 -11.37
C GLY A 348 -9.76 9.94 -12.60
N ARG A 349 -9.28 9.68 -13.83
CA ARG A 349 -9.88 10.25 -15.06
C ARG A 349 -11.31 9.79 -15.38
N GLY A 350 -11.78 8.71 -14.77
CA GLY A 350 -13.12 8.15 -14.96
C GLY A 350 -13.36 7.47 -16.31
N THR A 351 -12.43 7.58 -17.26
CA THR A 351 -12.52 6.99 -18.61
C THR A 351 -11.13 6.63 -19.13
N LEU A 352 -11.07 5.68 -20.07
CA LEU A 352 -9.89 5.39 -20.88
C LEU A 352 -10.19 5.80 -22.32
N PRO A 353 -9.26 6.48 -23.03
CA PRO A 353 -9.41 6.70 -24.47
C PRO A 353 -9.54 5.36 -25.21
N GLU A 354 -10.42 5.29 -26.20
CA GLU A 354 -10.70 4.03 -26.94
C GLU A 354 -9.44 3.34 -27.49
N PRO A 355 -8.45 4.04 -28.10
CA PRO A 355 -7.22 3.40 -28.56
C PRO A 355 -6.41 2.74 -27.43
N VAL A 356 -6.44 3.34 -26.24
CA VAL A 356 -5.75 2.83 -25.06
C VAL A 356 -6.46 1.59 -24.52
N LEU A 357 -7.79 1.65 -24.41
CA LEU A 357 -8.60 0.51 -23.97
C LEU A 357 -8.43 -0.67 -24.93
N SER A 358 -8.53 -0.44 -26.24
CA SER A 358 -8.29 -1.45 -27.28
C SER A 358 -6.90 -2.08 -27.18
N THR A 359 -5.85 -1.29 -26.96
CA THR A 359 -4.47 -1.78 -26.77
C THR A 359 -4.36 -2.68 -25.53
N MET A 360 -4.88 -2.21 -24.40
CA MET A 360 -4.88 -2.95 -23.13
C MET A 360 -5.66 -4.27 -23.26
N MET A 361 -6.86 -4.23 -23.82
CA MET A 361 -7.71 -5.42 -23.97
C MET A 361 -7.12 -6.45 -24.94
N ARG A 362 -6.39 -6.01 -25.97
CA ARG A 362 -5.65 -6.92 -26.86
C ARG A 362 -4.53 -7.63 -26.12
N ALA A 363 -3.72 -6.88 -25.35
CA ALA A 363 -2.64 -7.47 -24.55
C ALA A 363 -3.19 -8.48 -23.53
N VAL A 364 -4.28 -8.14 -22.85
CA VAL A 364 -4.99 -9.05 -21.92
C VAL A 364 -5.50 -10.30 -22.63
N SER A 365 -6.06 -10.16 -23.83
CA SER A 365 -6.55 -11.32 -24.60
C SER A 365 -5.41 -12.27 -24.99
N THR A 366 -4.28 -11.73 -25.46
CA THR A 366 -3.07 -12.49 -25.76
C THR A 366 -2.53 -13.19 -24.51
N ALA A 367 -2.34 -12.45 -23.42
CA ALA A 367 -1.86 -12.99 -22.15
C ALA A 367 -2.79 -14.05 -21.58
N GLY A 368 -4.11 -13.88 -21.71
CA GLY A 368 -5.12 -14.85 -21.27
C GLY A 368 -5.03 -16.17 -22.02
N ALA A 369 -4.92 -16.13 -23.35
CA ALA A 369 -4.74 -17.33 -24.17
C ALA A 369 -3.45 -18.07 -23.81
N ASN A 370 -2.33 -17.34 -23.64
CA ASN A 370 -1.06 -17.95 -23.24
C ASN A 370 -1.10 -18.52 -21.82
N LEU A 371 -1.68 -17.79 -20.86
CA LEU A 371 -1.80 -18.27 -19.49
C LEU A 371 -2.58 -19.58 -19.44
N ALA A 372 -3.72 -19.66 -20.14
CA ALA A 372 -4.50 -20.89 -20.23
C ALA A 372 -3.68 -22.05 -20.82
N GLN A 373 -2.90 -21.80 -21.87
CA GLN A 373 -2.02 -22.80 -22.46
C GLN A 373 -0.93 -23.24 -21.48
N CYS A 374 -0.19 -22.30 -20.89
CA CYS A 374 0.88 -22.57 -19.95
C CYS A 374 0.41 -23.37 -18.73
N LEU A 375 -0.78 -23.06 -18.20
CA LEU A 375 -1.36 -23.77 -17.06
C LEU A 375 -1.77 -25.21 -17.36
N THR A 376 -1.80 -25.61 -18.64
CA THR A 376 -2.07 -27.00 -19.06
C THR A 376 -0.82 -27.74 -19.52
N GLN A 377 0.35 -27.10 -19.47
CA GLN A 377 1.64 -27.71 -19.79
C GLN A 377 2.27 -28.24 -18.50
N ASP A 378 2.35 -29.56 -18.38
CA ASP A 378 3.03 -30.28 -17.29
C ASP A 378 4.55 -30.11 -17.35
#